data_AF-A0A523IMD8-F1
#
_entry.id   AF-A0A523IMD8-F1
#
_cell.length_a   1.000
_cell.length_b   1.000
_cell.length_c   1.000
_cell.angle_alpha   90.00
_cell.angle_beta   90.00
_cell.angle_gamma   90.00
#
_symmetry.space_group_name_H-M   'P 1'
#
loop_
_entity.id
_entity.type
_entity.pdbx_description
1 polymer ?
#
loop_
_entity_poly.entity_id
_entity_poly.type
_entity_poly.pdbx_seq_one_letter_code
_entity_poly.pdbx_strand_id
1 'polypeptide(L)' 'MAEVTIKIPDPIFENVKRRAEQVGNTPEALIAVNTILVYGPSVYKSEKWLKNQSNTDDMSQPW' A
#
# COMPACT_ATOMS: atom_id res chain seq x y z
N MET A 1 -5.95 12.48 -13.95
CA MET A 1 -6.14 11.96 -12.58
C MET A 1 -7.50 11.31 -12.53
N ALA A 2 -7.63 10.13 -11.91
CA ALA A 2 -8.94 9.54 -11.68
C ALA A 2 -9.60 10.27 -10.52
N GLU A 3 -10.84 10.70 -10.70
CA GLU A 3 -11.65 11.33 -9.65
C GLU A 3 -12.68 10.31 -9.16
N VAL A 4 -12.82 10.20 -7.84
CA VAL A 4 -13.72 9.24 -7.21
C VAL A 4 -14.56 9.95 -6.16
N THR A 5 -15.88 9.86 -6.29
CA THR A 5 -16.82 10.36 -5.30
C THR A 5 -17.29 9.23 -4.41
N ILE A 6 -17.13 9.39 -3.10
CA ILE A 6 -17.54 8.43 -2.07
C ILE A 6 -18.50 9.09 -1.08
N LYS A 7 -19.55 8.38 -0.70
CA LYS A 7 -20.49 8.82 0.34
C LYS A 7 -20.07 8.21 1.67
N ILE A 8 -19.60 9.05 2.59
CA ILE A 8 -19.17 8.64 3.92
C ILE A 8 -20.18 9.17 4.94
N PRO A 9 -20.66 8.36 5.89
CA PRO A 9 -21.48 8.84 7.00
C PRO A 9 -20.75 9.87 7.86
N ASP A 10 -21.45 10.93 8.29
CA ASP A 10 -20.87 12.05 9.05
C ASP A 10 -20.02 11.63 10.27
N PRO A 11 -20.45 10.66 11.12
CA PRO A 11 -19.65 10.26 12.28
C PRO A 11 -18.28 9.67 11.90
N ILE A 12 -18.17 9.03 10.73
CA ILE A 12 -16.93 8.46 10.24
C ILE A 12 -16.05 9.57 9.67
N PHE A 13 -16.65 10.51 8.93
CA PHE A 13 -15.92 11.65 8.37
C PHE A 13 -15.30 12.54 9.45
N GLU A 14 -16.01 12.81 10.55
CA GLU A 14 -15.47 13.57 11.69
C GLU A 14 -14.24 12.90 12.32
N ASN A 15 -14.23 11.56 12.41
CA ASN A 15 -13.07 10.82 12.88
C ASN A 15 -11.87 10.95 11.94
N VAL A 16 -12.10 10.87 10.63
CA VAL A 16 -11.06 11.06 9.61
C VAL A 16 -10.50 12.47 9.68
N LYS A 17 -11.36 13.48 9.81
CA LYS A 17 -10.97 14.88 9.92
C LYS A 17 -10.07 15.14 11.12
N ARG A 18 -10.47 14.64 12.30
CA ARG A 18 -9.63 14.71 13.52
C ARG A 18 -8.27 14.03 13.33
N ARG A 19 -8.23 12.88 12.65
CA ARG A 19 -6.97 12.16 12.36
C ARG A 19 -6.09 12.95 11.39
N ALA A 20 -6.70 13.58 10.39
CA ALA A 20 -6.00 14.38 9.39
C ALA A 20 -5.33 15.60 10.04
N GLU A 21 -6.04 16.28 10.96
CA GLU A 21 -5.50 17.39 11.76
C GLU A 21 -4.28 16.96 12.61
N GLN A 22 -4.35 15.78 13.25
CA GLN A 22 -3.23 15.26 14.06
C GLN A 22 -1.97 14.95 13.25
N VAL A 23 -2.13 14.54 11.99
CA VAL A 23 -1.03 14.16 11.10
C VAL A 23 -0.58 15.34 10.22
N GLY A 24 -1.25 16.50 10.32
CA GLY A 24 -0.97 17.68 9.51
C GLY A 24 -1.24 17.45 8.02
N ASN A 25 -2.27 16.66 7.69
CA ASN A 25 -2.60 16.28 6.32
C ASN A 25 -4.08 16.56 6.01
N THR A 26 -4.50 16.43 4.75
CA THR A 26 -5.91 16.60 4.39
C THR A 26 -6.71 15.31 4.59
N PRO A 27 -8.02 15.38 4.90
CA PRO A 27 -8.88 14.21 5.01
C PRO A 27 -8.86 13.34 3.75
N GLU A 28 -8.83 13.97 2.57
CA GLU A 28 -8.83 13.30 1.27
C GLU A 28 -7.53 12.52 1.05
N ALA A 29 -6.38 13.11 1.39
CA ALA A 29 -5.09 12.43 1.31
C ALA A 29 -5.06 11.20 2.24
N LEU A 30 -5.62 11.34 3.44
CA LEU A 30 -5.66 10.26 4.42
C LEU A 30 -6.59 9.11 3.98
N ILE A 31 -7.73 9.43 3.37
CA ILE A 31 -8.61 8.43 2.75
C ILE A 31 -7.91 7.74 1.59
N ALA A 32 -7.32 8.49 0.67
CA ALA A 32 -6.64 7.93 -0.50
C ALA A 32 -5.52 6.96 -0.10
N VAL A 33 -4.65 7.36 0.84
CA VAL A 33 -3.56 6.51 1.34
C VAL A 33 -4.10 5.24 2.00
N ASN A 34 -5.13 5.35 2.83
CA ASN A 34 -5.72 4.18 3.48
C ASN A 34 -6.39 3.25 2.47
N THR A 35 -7.11 3.78 1.47
CA THR A 35 -7.71 2.98 0.40
C THR A 35 -6.63 2.27 -0.43
N ILE A 36 -5.50 2.93 -0.71
CA ILE A 36 -4.34 2.30 -1.37
C ILE A 36 -3.74 1.21 -0.47
N LEU A 37 -3.69 1.39 0.85
CA LEU A 37 -3.15 0.36 1.73
C LEU A 37 -4.06 -0.89 1.78
N VAL A 38 -5.37 -0.69 1.84
CA VAL A 38 -6.35 -1.78 2.01
C VAL A 38 -6.66 -2.49 0.69
N TYR A 39 -6.82 -1.71 -0.39
CA TYR A 39 -7.26 -2.21 -1.70
C TYR A 39 -6.21 -2.05 -2.79
N GLY A 40 -5.11 -1.35 -2.52
CA GLY A 40 -4.00 -1.33 -3.43
C GLY A 40 -3.56 -2.76 -3.66
N PRO A 41 -3.34 -3.15 -4.93
CA PRO A 41 -2.96 -4.50 -5.21
C PRO A 41 -1.57 -4.66 -4.59
N SER A 42 -1.52 -5.40 -3.47
CA SER A 42 -0.31 -6.03 -3.00
C SER A 42 0.06 -7.10 -4.02
N VAL A 43 0.34 -6.68 -5.26
CA VAL A 43 0.95 -7.55 -6.25
C VAL A 43 2.32 -7.81 -5.67
N TYR A 44 2.42 -8.91 -4.94
CA TYR A 44 3.68 -9.52 -4.62
C TYR A 44 4.29 -9.93 -5.96
N LYS A 45 4.96 -8.98 -6.62
CA LYS A 45 5.76 -9.25 -7.82
C LYS A 45 6.96 -10.04 -7.33
N SER A 46 6.77 -11.35 -7.25
CA SER A 46 7.84 -12.31 -6.97
C SER A 46 9.05 -12.04 -7.86
N GLU A 47 8.84 -11.60 -9.11
CA GLU A 47 9.89 -11.16 -10.05
C GLU A 47 10.80 -10.03 -9.57
N LYS A 48 10.34 -9.14 -8.68
CA LYS A 48 11.17 -8.04 -8.14
C LYS A 48 12.14 -8.51 -7.05
N TRP A 49 11.81 -9.60 -6.37
CA TRP A 49 12.53 -10.09 -5.18
C TRP A 49 13.24 -11.42 -5.44
N LEU A 50 12.65 -12.28 -6.28
CA LEU A 50 13.29 -13.41 -6.93
C LEU A 50 13.93 -12.90 -8.22
N LYS A 51 15.01 -12.12 -8.10
CA LYS A 51 16.01 -12.22 -9.18
C LYS A 51 16.40 -13.69 -9.17
N ASN A 52 16.11 -14.41 -10.25
CA ASN A 52 16.87 -15.61 -10.58
C ASN A 52 18.33 -15.15 -10.55
N GLN A 53 19.01 -15.33 -9.42
CA GLN A 53 20.42 -15.54 -9.45
C GLN A 53 20.54 -16.72 -10.39
N SER A 54 21.11 -16.49 -11.58
CA SER A 54 21.68 -17.57 -12.35
C SER A 54 22.36 -18.48 -11.33
N ASN A 55 21.97 -19.76 -11.28
CA ASN A 55 22.72 -20.77 -10.56
C ASN A 55 24.17 -20.70 -11.06
N THR A 56 25.01 -19.90 -10.40
CA THR A 56 26.45 -19.85 -10.59
C THR A 56 27.19 -20.54 -9.45
N ASP A 57 26.47 -20.91 -8.39
CA ASP A 57 27.03 -21.72 -7.32
C ASP A 57 26.43 -23.11 -7.43
N ASP A 58 27.16 -23.98 -8.13
CA ASP A 58 27.05 -25.42 -7.98
C ASP A 58 27.29 -25.76 -6.50
N MET A 59 26.20 -25.96 -5.76
CA MET A 59 26.23 -26.29 -4.33
C MET A 59 26.43 -27.80 -4.10
N SER A 60 26.97 -28.53 -5.08
CA SER A 60 27.43 -29.90 -4.85
C SER A 60 28.76 -29.86 -4.08
N GLN A 61 28.71 -30.21 -2.80
CA GLN A 61 29.90 -30.50 -1.99
C GLN A 61 30.39 -31.93 -2.33
N PRO A 62 31.69 -32.17 -2.54
CA PRO A 62 32.21 -33.49 -2.95
C PRO A 62 32.49 -34.41 -1.76
N TRP A 63 31.64 -34.40 -0.72
CA TRP A 63 31.69 -35.34 0.40
C TRP A 63 30.31 -35.93 0.69
#